data_AF-A0A349TCM3-F1
#
_entry.id   AF-A0A349TCM3-F1
#
_cell.length_a   1.000
_cell.length_b   1.000
_cell.length_c   1.000
_cell.angle_alpha   90.00
_cell.angle_beta   90.00
_cell.angle_gamma   90.00
#
_symmetry.space_group_name_H-M   'P 1'
#
loop_
_entity.id
_entity.type
_entity.pdbx_description
1 polymer ?
#
loop_
_entity_poly.entity_id
_entity_poly.type
_entity_poly.pdbx_seq_one_letter_code
_entity_poly.pdbx_strand_id
1 'polypeptide(L)'
;MPNTLGMSQFADGGLLASKPYASSGAYIDKMCDYCSSCHYSVKAKGGEQACPFNYLYWDFIARHEARFVSNPRMAMIVRSYSKFSDENKAQIGQDAKRFLDTLE
;
A
#
# COMPACT_ATOMS: atom_id res chain seq x y z
N MET A 1 -21.72 11.67 -1.69
CA MET A 1 -21.13 10.44 -1.10
C MET A 1 -19.74 10.73 -0.52
N PRO A 2 -19.64 11.44 0.62
CA PRO A 2 -18.34 11.89 1.15
C PRO A 2 -17.46 10.74 1.65
N ASN A 3 -18.04 9.71 2.26
CA ASN A 3 -17.27 8.61 2.88
C ASN A 3 -16.53 7.75 1.86
N THR A 4 -17.20 7.32 0.80
CA THR A 4 -16.57 6.47 -0.22
C THR A 4 -15.58 7.26 -1.06
N LEU A 5 -16.02 8.39 -1.63
CA LEU A 5 -15.22 9.14 -2.61
C LEU A 5 -14.05 9.89 -1.97
N GLY A 6 -14.32 10.64 -0.89
CA GLY A 6 -13.33 11.51 -0.27
C GLY A 6 -12.51 10.79 0.78
N MET A 7 -13.18 10.22 1.79
CA MET A 7 -12.49 9.59 2.91
C MET A 7 -11.76 8.32 2.47
N SER A 8 -12.46 7.33 1.90
CA SER A 8 -11.86 6.02 1.57
C SER A 8 -10.94 6.07 0.35
N GLN A 9 -11.41 6.61 -0.78
CA GLN A 9 -10.68 6.55 -2.05
C GLN A 9 -9.74 7.73 -2.30
N PHE A 10 -9.82 8.81 -1.49
CA PHE A 10 -9.00 10.01 -1.67
C PHE A 10 -9.12 10.64 -3.08
N ALA A 11 -10.28 10.44 -3.71
CA ALA A 11 -10.57 10.88 -5.08
C ALA A 11 -11.03 12.34 -5.14
N ASP A 12 -11.31 12.95 -3.99
CA ASP A 12 -11.67 14.37 -3.85
C ASP A 12 -10.45 15.30 -3.71
N GLY A 13 -9.23 14.76 -3.84
CA GLY A 13 -8.00 15.54 -3.69
C GLY A 13 -7.61 15.87 -2.25
N GLY A 14 -8.32 15.33 -1.26
CA GLY A 14 -8.09 15.61 0.16
C GLY A 14 -9.00 16.70 0.74
N LEU A 15 -10.18 16.92 0.16
CA LEU A 15 -11.20 17.82 0.73
C LEU A 15 -11.71 17.30 2.09
N LEU A 16 -11.88 15.98 2.22
CA LEU A 16 -12.37 15.33 3.45
C LEU A 16 -11.27 14.72 4.34
N ALA A 17 -10.11 14.40 3.77
CA ALA A 17 -9.00 13.78 4.50
C ALA A 17 -7.67 14.43 4.13
N SER A 18 -6.73 14.52 5.07
CA SER A 18 -5.41 15.10 4.82
C SER A 18 -4.41 14.13 4.17
N LYS A 19 -4.74 12.83 4.14
CA LYS A 19 -3.94 11.77 3.51
C LYS A 19 -4.84 10.60 3.08
N PRO A 20 -4.44 9.79 2.08
CA PRO A 20 -5.15 8.56 1.75
C PRO A 20 -5.08 7.56 2.90
N TYR A 21 -6.19 6.85 3.17
CA TYR A 21 -6.22 5.72 4.10
C TYR A 21 -5.72 4.43 3.43
N ALA A 22 -4.46 4.43 3.03
CA ALA A 22 -3.75 3.24 2.57
C ALA A 22 -2.93 2.63 3.73
N SER A 23 -2.90 1.31 3.83
CA SER A 23 -2.11 0.60 4.84
C SER A 23 -1.62 -0.74 4.31
N SER A 24 -0.50 -1.23 4.86
CA SER A 24 -0.03 -2.60 4.62
C SER A 24 -0.69 -3.60 5.57
N GLY A 25 -0.39 -4.88 5.40
CA GLY A 25 -0.90 -5.94 6.29
C GLY A 25 -0.51 -5.75 7.76
N ALA A 26 0.59 -5.03 8.04
CA ALA A 26 1.02 -4.74 9.41
C ALA A 26 -0.01 -3.93 10.21
N TYR A 27 -0.82 -3.09 9.56
CA TYR A 27 -1.90 -2.39 10.24
C TYR A 27 -3.03 -3.35 10.61
N ILE A 28 -3.40 -4.25 9.70
CA ILE A 28 -4.43 -5.26 9.90
C ILE A 28 -4.01 -6.22 11.03
N ASP A 29 -2.78 -6.72 11.02
CA ASP A 29 -2.22 -7.60 12.06
C ASP A 29 -2.20 -6.93 13.45
N LYS A 30 -1.97 -5.62 13.50
CA LYS A 30 -1.99 -4.87 14.77
C LYS A 30 -3.39 -4.66 15.32
N MET A 31 -4.37 -4.47 14.45
CA MET A 31 -5.73 -4.05 14.83
C MET A 31 -6.73 -5.21 14.90
N CYS A 32 -6.37 -6.37 14.35
CA CYS A 32 -7.25 -7.53 14.22
C CYS A 32 -6.46 -8.83 14.44
N ASP A 33 -7.17 -9.94 14.61
CA ASP A 33 -6.62 -11.29 14.80
C ASP A 33 -6.61 -12.15 13.51
N TYR A 34 -7.07 -11.60 12.39
CA TYR A 34 -7.22 -12.30 11.11
C TYR A 34 -5.93 -12.92 10.57
N CYS A 35 -4.78 -12.28 10.81
CA CYS A 35 -3.51 -12.72 10.27
C CYS A 35 -3.02 -14.05 10.88
N SER A 36 -3.52 -14.45 12.05
CA SER A 36 -3.08 -15.65 12.78
C SER A 36 -3.45 -16.97 12.07
N SER A 37 -4.56 -16.98 11.32
CA SER A 37 -5.09 -18.15 10.60
C SER A 37 -5.15 -17.93 9.08
N CYS A 38 -4.60 -16.82 8.60
CA CYS A 38 -4.60 -16.47 7.19
C CYS A 38 -3.64 -17.37 6.40
N HIS A 39 -4.02 -17.74 5.17
CA HIS A 39 -3.14 -18.44 4.24
C HIS A 39 -1.84 -17.64 3.99
N TYR A 40 -1.94 -16.31 3.92
CA TYR A 40 -0.81 -15.44 3.67
C TYR A 40 -0.03 -15.10 4.94
N SER A 41 1.28 -15.03 4.82
CA SER A 41 2.17 -14.49 5.84
C SER A 41 2.20 -12.96 5.80
N VAL A 42 1.71 -12.32 6.85
CA VAL A 42 1.75 -10.85 7.00
C VAL A 42 3.16 -10.30 7.19
N LYS A 43 4.11 -11.13 7.64
CA LYS A 43 5.52 -10.74 7.85
C LYS A 43 6.39 -10.90 6.61
N ALA A 44 5.92 -11.66 5.61
CA ALA A 44 6.64 -11.83 4.36
C ALA A 44 6.59 -10.54 3.51
N LYS A 45 7.74 -10.18 2.93
CA LYS A 45 7.93 -8.93 2.19
C LYS A 45 7.60 -9.03 0.69
N GLY A 46 7.54 -10.24 0.15
CA GLY A 46 7.28 -10.53 -1.25
C GLY A 46 7.12 -12.03 -1.51
N GLY A 47 6.79 -12.39 -2.74
CA GLY A 47 6.49 -13.76 -3.16
C GLY A 47 5.03 -14.18 -2.96
N GLU A 48 4.72 -15.42 -3.35
CA GLU A 48 3.33 -15.94 -3.42
C GLU A 48 2.62 -16.03 -2.08
N GLN A 49 3.37 -16.29 -1.00
CA GLN A 49 2.84 -16.41 0.35
C GLN A 49 2.79 -15.07 1.09
N ALA A 50 3.28 -13.97 0.51
CA ALA A 50 3.23 -12.66 1.16
C ALA A 50 1.81 -12.08 1.14
N CYS A 51 1.41 -11.46 2.25
CA CYS A 51 0.15 -10.75 2.33
C CYS A 51 0.05 -9.70 1.21
N PRO A 52 -1.01 -9.74 0.37
CA PRO A 52 -1.13 -8.83 -0.76
C PRO A 52 -1.09 -7.34 -0.40
N PHE A 53 -1.60 -6.98 0.77
CA PHE A 53 -1.55 -5.61 1.27
C PHE A 53 -0.12 -5.08 1.43
N ASN A 54 0.90 -5.94 1.61
CA ASN A 54 2.28 -5.49 1.77
C ASN A 54 2.86 -4.92 0.48
N TYR A 55 2.81 -5.68 -0.62
CA TYR A 55 3.35 -5.21 -1.90
C TYR A 55 2.39 -4.23 -2.59
N LEU A 56 1.06 -4.41 -2.47
CA LEU A 56 0.09 -3.45 -3.04
C LEU A 56 0.19 -2.07 -2.39
N TYR A 57 0.47 -2.00 -1.08
CA TYR A 57 0.68 -0.72 -0.41
C TYR A 57 1.87 0.03 -1.01
N TRP A 58 3.02 -0.63 -1.16
CA TRP A 58 4.21 0.03 -1.71
C TRP A 58 4.10 0.32 -3.20
N ASP A 59 3.47 -0.56 -3.98
CA ASP A 59 3.14 -0.32 -5.38
C ASP A 59 2.21 0.90 -5.54
N PHE A 60 1.20 1.05 -4.67
CA PHE A 60 0.34 2.24 -4.64
C PHE A 60 1.11 3.53 -4.35
N ILE A 61 2.05 3.50 -3.38
CA ILE A 61 2.93 4.64 -3.10
C ILE A 61 3.82 4.96 -4.30
N ALA A 62 4.41 3.95 -4.93
CA ALA A 62 5.30 4.10 -6.08
C ALA A 62 4.58 4.72 -7.29
N ARG A 63 3.41 4.20 -7.66
CA ARG A 63 2.61 4.68 -8.81
C ARG A 63 2.17 6.14 -8.67
N HIS A 64 1.99 6.61 -7.43
CA HIS A 64 1.50 7.95 -7.14
C HIS A 64 2.56 8.85 -6.48
N GLU A 65 3.84 8.48 -6.56
CA GLU A 65 4.94 9.17 -5.89
C GLU A 65 4.95 10.68 -6.19
N ALA A 66 4.81 11.06 -7.46
CA ALA A 66 4.79 12.45 -7.90
C ALA A 66 3.66 13.27 -7.25
N ARG A 67 2.50 12.65 -6.96
CA ARG A 67 1.39 13.30 -6.25
C ARG A 67 1.63 13.33 -4.74
N PHE A 68 2.24 12.30 -4.17
CA PHE A 68 2.41 12.16 -2.74
C PHE A 68 3.61 12.91 -2.17
N VAL A 69 4.63 13.18 -2.97
CA VAL A 69 5.82 13.91 -2.52
C VAL A 69 5.49 15.34 -2.07
N SER A 70 4.46 15.97 -2.65
CA SER A 70 3.99 17.30 -2.27
C SER A 70 3.07 17.30 -1.05
N ASN A 71 2.54 16.14 -0.62
CA ASN A 71 1.74 16.03 0.58
C ASN A 71 2.65 15.83 1.82
N PRO A 72 2.70 16.77 2.77
CA PRO A 72 3.58 16.67 3.95
C PRO A 72 3.38 15.41 4.79
N ARG A 73 2.15 14.87 4.83
CA ARG A 73 1.80 13.65 5.58
C ARG A 73 2.24 12.37 4.87
N MET A 74 2.49 12.43 3.57
CA MET A 74 2.95 11.30 2.74
C MET A 74 4.44 11.39 2.39
N ALA A 75 5.04 12.58 2.47
CA ALA A 75 6.43 12.81 2.10
C ALA A 75 7.42 11.86 2.80
N MET A 76 7.21 11.55 4.09
CA MET A 76 8.06 10.58 4.81
C MET A 76 7.89 9.15 4.30
N ILE A 77 6.70 8.76 3.88
CA ILE A 77 6.43 7.42 3.32
C ILE A 77 7.13 7.29 1.96
N VAL A 78 7.01 8.32 1.11
CA VAL A 78 7.71 8.39 -0.17
C VAL A 78 9.23 8.31 0.03
N ARG A 79 9.79 9.08 0.98
CA ARG A 79 11.22 9.02 1.34
C ARG A 79 11.66 7.66 1.89
N SER A 80 10.79 6.92 2.55
CA SER A 80 11.10 5.55 2.98
C SER A 80 11.17 4.61 1.78
N TYR A 81 10.22 4.72 0.85
CA TYR A 81 10.22 3.94 -0.39
C TYR A 81 11.46 4.24 -1.26
N SER A 82 11.86 5.51 -1.36
CA SER A 82 13.00 5.90 -2.19
C SER A 82 14.32 5.23 -1.76
N LYS A 83 14.44 4.87 -0.47
CA LYS A 83 15.60 4.18 0.11
C LYS A 83 15.61 2.67 -0.13
N PHE A 84 14.56 2.09 -0.69
CA PHE A 84 14.57 0.67 -1.04
C PHE A 84 15.56 0.45 -2.19
N SER A 85 16.23 -0.70 -2.18
CA SER A 85 17.09 -1.11 -3.29
C SER A 85 16.26 -1.32 -4.55
N ASP A 86 16.89 -1.22 -5.71
CA ASP A 86 16.20 -1.36 -6.99
C ASP A 86 15.65 -2.78 -7.17
N GLU A 87 16.34 -3.79 -6.61
CA GLU A 87 15.84 -5.18 -6.57
C GLU A 87 14.55 -5.28 -5.76
N ASN A 88 14.48 -4.62 -4.59
CA ASN A 88 13.27 -4.62 -3.77
C ASN A 88 12.11 -3.90 -4.47
N LYS A 89 12.39 -2.77 -5.14
CA LYS A 89 11.36 -2.04 -5.91
C LYS A 89 10.84 -2.88 -7.08
N ALA A 90 11.75 -3.56 -7.79
CA ALA A 90 11.38 -4.46 -8.89
C ALA A 90 10.54 -5.64 -8.38
N GLN A 91 10.91 -6.26 -7.26
CA GLN A 91 10.15 -7.35 -6.65
C GLN A 91 8.73 -6.92 -6.24
N ILE A 92 8.60 -5.75 -5.59
CA ILE A 92 7.30 -5.20 -5.21
C ILE A 92 6.41 -5.00 -6.46
N GLY A 93 6.97 -4.40 -7.52
CA GLY A 93 6.24 -4.19 -8.77
C GLY A 93 5.80 -5.49 -9.44
N GLN A 94 6.67 -6.52 -9.44
CA GLN A 94 6.34 -7.84 -9.98
C GLN A 94 5.26 -8.55 -9.17
N ASP A 95 5.35 -8.53 -7.83
CA ASP A 95 4.38 -9.15 -6.94
C ASP A 95 3.01 -8.47 -7.04
N ALA A 96 3.00 -7.13 -7.06
CA ALA A 96 1.78 -6.36 -7.24
C ALA A 96 1.15 -6.63 -8.60
N LYS A 97 1.94 -6.63 -9.68
CA LYS A 97 1.44 -6.97 -11.01
C LYS A 97 0.85 -8.37 -11.05
N ARG A 98 1.56 -9.38 -10.54
CA ARG A 98 1.08 -10.77 -10.50
C ARG A 98 -0.27 -10.88 -9.81
N PHE A 99 -0.48 -10.19 -8.69
CA PHE A 99 -1.74 -10.23 -7.97
C PHE A 99 -2.85 -9.46 -8.71
N LEU A 100 -2.56 -8.27 -9.24
CA LEU A 100 -3.55 -7.46 -9.98
C LEU A 100 -4.03 -8.18 -11.24
N ASP A 101 -3.13 -8.88 -11.95
CA ASP A 101 -3.47 -9.68 -13.13
C ASP A 101 -4.43 -10.85 -12.80
N THR A 102 -4.63 -11.22 -11.52
CA THR A 102 -5.65 -12.21 -11.12
C THR A 102 -7.05 -11.63 -10.87
N LEU A 103 -7.16 -10.30 -10.85
CA LEU A 103 -8.42 -9.59 -10.58
C LEU A 103 -9.14 -9.13 -11.85
N GLU A 104 -8.45 -9.20 -13.00
CA GLU A 104 -8.97 -8.89 -14.34
C GLU A 104 -9.55 -10.14 -15.02
#